data_AF-A0A533R9U4-F1
#
_entry.id   AF-A0A533R9U4-F1
#
_cell.length_a   1.000
_cell.length_b   1.000
_cell.length_c   1.000
_cell.angle_alpha   90.00
_cell.angle_beta   90.00
_cell.angle_gamma   90.00
#
_symmetry.space_group_name_H-M   'P 1'
#
loop_
_entity.id
_entity.type
_entity.pdbx_description
1 polymer ?
#
loop_
_entity_poly.entity_id
_entity_poly.type
_entity_poly.pdbx_seq_one_letter_code
_entity_poly.pdbx_strand_id
1 'polypeptide(L)'
;MKPDCLSERDLILLHYGEAPDRITPEAAADHLASCDRCRSKRDRLAADLRRIPAMADPDPVVATRIAARVSERLAQRPRRWPLVGAAAAGAVALAMAVAVWLPGAPPATTVNRPPAAAGEAPFVGPPQPPTLDLELLERLDLLEEFETLRALEGV
;
A
#
# COMPACT_ATOMS: atom_id res chain seq x y z
N MET A 1 10.48 3.21 -40.08
CA MET A 1 10.03 2.65 -38.79
C MET A 1 10.72 3.38 -37.66
N LYS A 2 9.98 3.96 -36.71
CA LYS A 2 10.59 4.41 -35.45
C LYS A 2 10.92 3.15 -34.65
N PRO A 3 12.20 2.82 -34.39
CA PRO A 3 12.50 1.76 -33.45
C PRO A 3 11.96 2.20 -32.08
N ASP A 4 11.16 1.34 -31.44
CA ASP A 4 10.69 1.61 -30.09
C ASP A 4 11.91 1.84 -29.20
N CYS A 5 12.00 3.05 -28.63
CA CYS A 5 13.08 3.42 -27.74
C CYS A 5 12.91 2.71 -26.40
N LEU A 6 14.03 2.49 -25.70
CA LEU A 6 14.01 1.97 -24.33
C LEU A 6 13.17 2.86 -23.42
N SER A 7 12.41 2.22 -22.53
CA SER A 7 11.70 2.95 -21.48
C SER A 7 12.70 3.48 -20.45
N GLU A 8 12.29 4.49 -19.69
CA GLU A 8 13.14 5.05 -18.63
C GLU A 8 13.47 4.00 -17.56
N ARG A 9 12.51 3.14 -17.22
CA ARG A 9 12.71 2.01 -16.31
C ARG A 9 13.78 1.04 -16.83
N ASP A 10 13.73 0.68 -18.11
CA ASP A 10 14.75 -0.20 -18.70
C ASP A 10 16.15 0.44 -18.64
N LEU A 11 16.25 1.75 -18.87
CA LEU A 11 17.51 2.49 -18.77
C LEU A 11 18.06 2.52 -17.33
N ILE A 12 17.18 2.63 -16.33
CA ILE A 12 17.54 2.57 -14.91
C ILE A 12 18.05 1.18 -14.54
N LEU A 13 17.34 0.12 -14.92
CA LEU A 13 17.75 -1.26 -14.64
C LEU A 13 19.13 -1.54 -15.26
N LEU A 14 19.33 -1.17 -16.52
CA LEU A 14 20.62 -1.30 -17.20
C LEU A 14 21.74 -0.51 -16.53
N HIS A 15 21.44 0.64 -15.92
CA HIS A 15 22.43 1.43 -15.18
C HIS A 15 22.97 0.66 -13.95
N TYR A 16 22.10 -0.06 -13.26
CA TYR A 16 22.46 -0.89 -12.10
C TYR A 16 22.93 -2.31 -12.48
N GLY A 17 23.03 -2.63 -13.78
CA GLY A 17 23.42 -3.96 -14.25
C GLY A 17 22.30 -5.01 -14.14
N GLU A 18 21.05 -4.56 -13.95
CA GLU A 18 19.87 -5.42 -13.90
C GLU A 18 19.27 -5.65 -15.29
N ALA A 19 18.54 -6.77 -15.44
CA ALA A 19 17.90 -7.12 -16.69
C ALA A 19 16.65 -6.25 -16.94
N PRO A 20 16.49 -5.64 -18.13
CA PRO A 20 15.30 -4.88 -18.46
C PRO A 20 14.05 -5.77 -18.58
N ASP A 21 12.88 -5.22 -18.28
CA ASP A 21 11.63 -6.00 -18.17
C ASP A 21 11.08 -6.43 -19.56
N ARG A 22 11.34 -5.62 -20.59
CA ARG A 22 10.67 -5.74 -21.90
C ARG A 22 11.51 -6.37 -22.99
N ILE A 23 12.83 -6.38 -22.83
CA ILE A 23 13.78 -6.83 -23.85
C ILE A 23 14.91 -7.62 -23.19
N THR A 24 15.63 -8.41 -23.98
CA THR A 24 16.84 -9.07 -23.48
C THR A 24 17.97 -8.05 -23.29
N PRO A 25 18.93 -8.30 -22.38
CA PRO A 25 20.08 -7.42 -22.17
C PRO A 25 20.94 -7.26 -23.44
N GLU A 26 21.02 -8.29 -24.27
CA GLU A 26 21.72 -8.25 -25.56
C GLU A 26 21.03 -7.29 -26.54
N ALA A 27 19.72 -7.43 -26.73
CA ALA A 27 18.95 -6.52 -27.58
C ALA A 27 18.98 -5.08 -27.07
N ALA A 28 19.05 -4.89 -25.75
CA ALA A 28 19.22 -3.58 -25.14
C ALA A 28 20.59 -2.96 -25.49
N ALA A 29 21.66 -3.77 -25.43
CA ALA A 29 23.01 -3.34 -25.80
C ALA A 29 23.08 -2.95 -27.29
N ASP A 30 22.50 -3.77 -28.18
CA ASP A 30 22.41 -3.49 -29.61
C ASP A 30 21.60 -2.21 -29.91
N HIS A 31 20.50 -2.00 -29.17
CA HIS A 31 19.73 -0.77 -29.27
C HIS A 31 20.54 0.45 -28.81
N LEU A 32 21.28 0.35 -27.71
CA LEU A 32 22.15 1.45 -27.25
C LEU A 32 23.27 1.73 -28.24
N ALA A 33 23.82 0.70 -28.90
CA ALA A 33 24.83 0.89 -29.95
C ALA A 33 24.28 1.67 -31.16
N SER A 34 23.00 1.47 -31.51
CA SER A 34 22.36 2.06 -32.70
C SER A 34 21.53 3.32 -32.44
N CYS A 35 21.13 3.61 -31.20
CA CYS A 35 20.20 4.70 -30.86
C CYS A 35 20.84 5.82 -30.01
N ASP A 36 21.22 6.92 -30.68
CA ASP A 36 21.83 8.10 -30.05
C ASP A 36 20.96 8.69 -28.93
N ARG A 37 19.64 8.71 -29.13
CA ARG A 37 18.69 9.26 -28.15
C ARG A 37 18.71 8.48 -26.84
N CYS A 38 18.75 7.16 -26.90
CA CYS A 38 18.79 6.31 -25.71
C CYS A 38 20.15 6.40 -25.01
N ARG A 39 21.25 6.52 -25.77
CA ARG A 39 22.59 6.79 -25.18
C ARG A 39 22.62 8.10 -24.41
N SER A 40 22.22 9.20 -25.05
CA SER A 40 22.21 10.53 -24.40
C SER A 40 21.32 10.55 -23.14
N LYS A 41 20.20 9.84 -23.16
CA LYS A 41 19.35 9.67 -21.96
C LYS A 41 20.07 8.89 -20.86
N ARG A 42 20.71 7.77 -21.20
CA ARG A 42 21.47 6.96 -20.23
C ARG A 42 22.62 7.73 -19.61
N ASP A 43 23.34 8.51 -20.42
CA ASP A 43 24.48 9.30 -19.95
C ASP A 43 24.02 10.44 -19.04
N ARG A 44 22.89 11.08 -19.35
CA ARG A 44 22.26 12.08 -18.47
C ARG A 44 21.82 11.45 -17.15
N LEU A 45 21.15 10.29 -17.20
CA LEU A 45 20.77 9.55 -16.00
C LEU A 45 21.99 9.23 -15.12
N ALA A 46 23.07 8.73 -15.72
CA ALA A 46 24.31 8.44 -14.99
C ALA A 46 24.93 9.70 -14.38
N ALA A 47 24.89 10.84 -15.09
CA ALA A 47 25.37 12.12 -14.57
C ALA A 47 24.52 12.63 -13.40
N ASP A 48 23.20 12.49 -13.48
CA ASP A 48 22.27 12.89 -12.43
C ASP A 48 22.43 12.01 -11.18
N LEU A 49 22.57 10.69 -11.34
CA LEU A 49 22.81 9.76 -10.23
C LEU A 49 24.15 10.00 -9.54
N ARG A 50 25.21 10.38 -10.27
CA ARG A 50 26.51 10.72 -9.67
C ARG A 50 26.49 11.98 -8.79
N ARG A 51 25.48 12.83 -8.93
CA ARG A 51 25.31 14.02 -8.08
C ARG A 51 24.68 13.68 -6.73
N ILE A 52 24.05 12.51 -6.62
CA ILE A 52 23.50 12.03 -5.36
C ILE A 52 24.69 11.59 -4.51
N PRO A 53 24.94 12.20 -3.33
CA PRO A 53 26.02 11.78 -2.47
C PRO A 53 25.79 10.33 -2.07
N ALA A 54 26.84 9.51 -2.11
CA ALA A 54 26.78 8.19 -1.54
C ALA A 54 26.42 8.33 -0.06
N MET A 55 25.28 7.77 0.35
CA MET A 55 24.97 7.62 1.77
C MET A 55 26.03 6.68 2.32
N ALA A 56 26.86 7.17 3.24
CA ALA A 56 27.80 6.31 3.95
C ALA A 56 27.01 5.24 4.70
N ASP A 57 27.52 4.01 4.72
CA ASP A 57 26.94 2.99 5.59
C ASP A 57 26.93 3.52 7.02
N PRO A 58 25.77 3.49 7.71
CA PRO A 58 25.69 3.98 9.06
C PRO A 58 26.62 3.14 9.94
N ASP A 59 27.38 3.80 10.82
CA ASP A 59 28.20 3.12 11.82
C ASP A 59 27.32 2.11 12.58
N PRO A 60 27.67 0.81 12.60
CA PRO A 60 26.86 -0.23 13.22
C PRO A 60 26.55 0.08 14.70
N VAL A 61 27.45 0.77 15.41
CA VAL A 61 27.23 1.18 16.81
C VAL A 61 26.16 2.27 16.91
N VAL A 62 26.12 3.19 15.95
CA VAL A 62 25.09 4.24 15.88
C VAL A 62 23.75 3.64 15.48
N ALA A 63 23.73 2.74 14.48
CA ALA A 63 22.52 2.05 14.03
C ALA A 63 21.87 1.22 15.16
N THR A 64 22.68 0.46 15.90
CA THR A 64 22.20 -0.34 17.05
C THR A 64 21.66 0.55 18.17
N ARG A 65 22.31 1.69 18.46
CA ARG A 65 21.82 2.66 19.46
C ARG A 65 20.48 3.28 19.04
N ILE A 66 20.32 3.63 17.76
CA ILE A 66 19.07 4.17 17.23
C ILE A 66 17.98 3.11 17.31
N ALA A 67 18.26 1.88 16.87
CA ALA A 67 17.33 0.76 16.94
C ALA A 67 16.87 0.49 18.39
N ALA A 68 17.80 0.52 19.36
CA ALA A 68 17.48 0.37 20.77
C ALA A 68 16.52 1.48 21.26
N ARG A 69 16.81 2.75 20.95
CA ARG A 69 15.94 3.88 21.33
C ARG A 69 14.55 3.79 20.71
N VAL A 70 14.45 3.36 19.45
CA VAL A 70 13.16 3.15 18.78
C VAL A 70 12.39 2.01 19.46
N SER A 71 13.06 0.89 19.74
CA SER A 71 12.44 -0.25 20.41
C SER A 71 11.91 0.09 21.81
N GLU A 72 12.66 0.89 22.56
CA GLU A 72 12.29 1.32 23.91
C GLU A 72 11.06 2.24 23.88
N ARG A 73 10.99 3.17 22.92
CA ARG A 73 9.82 4.03 22.72
C ARG A 73 8.60 3.27 22.25
N LEU A 74 8.77 2.29 21.35
CA LEU A 74 7.68 1.41 20.92
C LEU A 74 7.18 0.54 22.07
N ALA A 75 8.06 0.05 22.94
CA ALA A 75 7.70 -0.73 24.12
C ALA A 75 6.94 0.11 25.17
N GLN A 76 7.25 1.41 25.27
CA GLN A 76 6.55 2.34 26.17
C GLN A 76 5.19 2.82 25.62
N ARG A 77 4.88 2.57 24.33
CA ARG A 77 3.55 2.88 23.78
C ARG A 77 2.53 1.92 24.41
N PRO A 78 1.53 2.41 25.17
CA PRO A 78 0.52 1.53 25.75
C PRO A 78 -0.22 0.83 24.61
N ARG A 79 -0.09 -0.49 24.57
CA ARG A 79 -0.74 -1.35 23.58
C ARG A 79 -2.25 -1.27 23.81
N ARG A 80 -2.93 -0.32 23.17
CA ARG A 80 -4.39 -0.25 23.14
C ARG A 80 -4.89 -1.46 22.37
N TRP A 81 -5.17 -2.55 23.09
CA TRP A 81 -5.90 -3.68 22.52
C TRP A 81 -7.30 -3.16 22.20
N PRO A 82 -7.74 -3.18 20.93
CA PRO A 82 -9.09 -2.76 20.63
C PRO A 82 -10.02 -3.81 21.27
N LEU A 83 -10.87 -3.38 22.21
CA LEU A 83 -11.94 -4.17 22.81
C LEU A 83 -13.03 -4.46 21.76
N VAL A 84 -12.69 -5.16 20.67
CA VAL A 84 -13.65 -5.54 19.62
C VAL A 84 -14.54 -6.72 20.07
N GLY A 85 -14.22 -7.37 21.19
CA GLY A 85 -14.92 -8.59 21.63
C GLY A 85 -16.25 -8.40 22.37
N ALA A 86 -16.56 -7.21 22.90
CA ALA A 86 -17.73 -7.04 23.77
C ALA A 86 -19.06 -6.84 23.02
N ALA A 87 -19.03 -6.45 21.74
CA ALA A 87 -20.23 -6.17 20.96
C ALA A 87 -20.92 -7.43 20.40
N ALA A 88 -20.20 -8.56 20.29
CA ALA A 88 -20.73 -9.78 19.68
C ALA A 88 -21.77 -10.51 20.56
N ALA A 89 -21.71 -10.36 21.89
CA ALA A 89 -22.60 -11.06 22.81
C ALA A 89 -24.05 -10.52 22.78
N GLY A 90 -24.24 -9.22 22.52
CA GLY A 90 -25.57 -8.61 22.48
C GLY A 90 -26.43 -9.05 21.30
N ALA A 91 -25.81 -9.28 20.14
CA ALA A 91 -26.51 -9.67 18.92
C ALA A 91 -27.11 -11.09 19.01
N VAL A 92 -26.42 -12.02 19.67
CA VAL A 92 -26.90 -13.40 19.86
C VAL A 92 -28.08 -13.45 20.83
N ALA A 93 -28.04 -12.68 21.92
CA ALA A 93 -29.16 -12.60 22.87
C ALA A 93 -30.42 -12.00 22.22
N LEU A 94 -30.25 -10.97 21.37
CA LEU A 94 -31.36 -10.34 20.67
C LEU A 94 -31.97 -11.27 19.59
N ALA A 95 -31.13 -12.00 18.84
CA ALA A 95 -31.59 -12.98 17.86
C ALA A 95 -32.36 -14.15 18.51
N MET A 96 -31.89 -14.63 19.67
CA MET A 96 -32.58 -15.69 20.43
C MET A 96 -33.93 -15.19 21.01
N ALA A 97 -33.99 -13.95 21.49
CA ALA A 97 -35.25 -13.37 21.98
C ALA A 97 -36.30 -13.20 20.86
N VAL A 98 -35.87 -12.79 19.66
CA VAL A 98 -36.75 -12.68 18.49
C VAL A 98 -37.23 -14.05 18.00
N ALA A 99 -36.36 -15.06 18.02
CA ALA A 99 -36.72 -16.43 17.61
C ALA A 99 -37.76 -17.08 18.54
N VAL A 100 -37.75 -16.74 19.83
CA VAL A 100 -38.76 -17.24 20.80
C VAL A 100 -40.12 -16.54 20.64
N TRP A 101 -40.14 -15.29 20.15
CA TRP A 101 -41.38 -14.52 20.00
C TRP A 101 -42.09 -14.70 18.66
N LEU A 102 -41.42 -15.15 17.60
CA LEU A 102 -42.04 -15.42 16.29
C LEU A 102 -41.97 -16.91 15.90
N PRO A 103 -42.97 -17.74 16.25
CA PRO A 103 -43.05 -19.10 15.72
C PRO A 103 -43.60 -19.04 14.29
N GLY A 104 -42.73 -18.93 13.28
CA GLY A 104 -43.19 -19.02 11.88
C GLY A 104 -42.30 -18.52 10.76
N ALA A 105 -41.00 -18.27 10.95
CA ALA A 105 -40.13 -17.92 9.82
C ALA A 105 -39.57 -19.20 9.15
N PRO A 106 -39.96 -19.57 7.92
CA PRO A 106 -39.36 -20.69 7.21
C PRO A 106 -37.94 -20.35 6.73
N PRO A 107 -37.01 -21.32 6.70
CA PRO A 107 -35.67 -21.10 6.15
C PRO A 107 -35.77 -20.91 4.63
N ALA A 108 -35.51 -19.70 4.15
CA ALA A 108 -35.35 -19.43 2.72
C ALA A 108 -34.05 -20.08 2.23
N THR A 109 -34.16 -21.36 1.86
CA THR A 109 -33.15 -22.09 1.11
C THR A 109 -33.66 -22.17 -0.32
N THR A 110 -33.15 -21.35 -1.23
CA THR A 110 -33.31 -21.62 -2.67
C THR A 110 -32.05 -21.29 -3.46
N VAL A 111 -31.68 -22.32 -4.21
CA VAL A 111 -30.58 -22.49 -5.15
C VAL A 111 -31.02 -22.01 -6.55
N ASN A 112 -30.07 -21.48 -7.34
CA ASN A 112 -30.02 -21.33 -8.82
C ASN A 112 -30.78 -20.21 -9.58
N ARG A 113 -29.98 -19.25 -10.10
CA ARG A 113 -29.74 -18.83 -11.52
C ARG A 113 -30.87 -18.15 -12.39
N PRO A 114 -30.55 -17.13 -13.25
CA PRO A 114 -31.46 -16.13 -13.89
C PRO A 114 -31.93 -16.57 -15.31
N PRO A 115 -32.65 -15.80 -16.18
CA PRO A 115 -32.78 -14.33 -16.30
C PRO A 115 -34.14 -13.73 -16.70
N ALA A 116 -34.16 -12.38 -16.74
CA ALA A 116 -34.94 -11.48 -17.60
C ALA A 116 -35.92 -10.50 -16.90
N ALA A 117 -35.84 -9.26 -17.40
CA ALA A 117 -36.85 -8.19 -17.44
C ALA A 117 -37.12 -7.37 -16.17
N ALA A 118 -36.62 -6.13 -16.24
CA ALA A 118 -37.30 -4.86 -16.01
C ALA A 118 -38.31 -4.74 -14.84
N GLY A 119 -37.97 -3.87 -13.89
CA GLY A 119 -38.91 -3.31 -12.92
C GLY A 119 -38.18 -2.54 -11.83
N GLU A 120 -38.18 -1.22 -11.93
CA GLU A 120 -37.60 -0.28 -10.97
C GLU A 120 -38.26 -0.37 -9.59
N ALA A 121 -37.44 -0.33 -8.53
CA ALA A 121 -37.76 0.33 -7.27
C ALA A 121 -36.44 0.76 -6.59
N PRO A 122 -36.30 2.01 -6.15
CA PRO A 122 -35.07 2.49 -5.54
C PRO A 122 -34.96 1.92 -4.12
N PHE A 123 -34.03 0.99 -3.93
CA PHE A 123 -33.66 0.51 -2.61
C PHE A 123 -32.91 1.62 -1.87
N VAL A 124 -33.60 2.33 -0.99
CA VAL A 124 -32.98 3.17 0.04
C VAL A 124 -32.32 2.21 1.03
N GLY A 125 -31.03 1.96 0.83
CA GLY A 125 -30.21 1.21 1.77
C GLY A 125 -30.09 1.96 3.11
N PRO A 126 -29.80 1.26 4.21
CA PRO A 126 -29.57 1.89 5.51
C PRO A 126 -28.45 2.94 5.40
N PRO A 127 -28.49 4.02 6.22
CA PRO A 127 -27.42 5.02 6.23
C PRO A 127 -26.11 4.31 6.52
N GLN A 128 -25.22 4.29 5.53
CA GLN A 128 -23.88 3.76 5.74
C GLN A 128 -23.26 4.61 6.85
N PRO A 129 -22.67 4.00 7.90
CA PRO A 129 -21.83 4.76 8.82
C PRO A 129 -20.79 5.50 7.97
N PRO A 130 -20.39 6.74 8.32
CA PRO A 130 -19.32 7.39 7.59
C PRO A 130 -18.15 6.41 7.61
N THR A 131 -17.80 5.91 6.43
CA THR A 131 -16.54 5.23 6.20
C THR A 131 -15.49 6.27 6.50
N LEU A 132 -15.12 6.38 7.77
CA LEU A 132 -13.93 7.10 8.18
C LEU A 132 -12.83 6.41 7.40
N ASP A 133 -12.42 7.12 6.36
CA ASP A 133 -11.61 6.63 5.28
C ASP A 133 -10.33 6.10 5.92
N LEU A 134 -10.15 4.77 5.89
CA LEU A 134 -9.02 4.13 6.55
C LEU A 134 -7.71 4.72 6.02
N GLU A 135 -7.71 5.15 4.76
CA GLU A 135 -6.61 5.89 4.13
C GLU A 135 -6.40 7.27 4.76
N LEU A 136 -7.45 7.98 5.17
CA LEU A 136 -7.33 9.25 5.89
C LEU A 136 -6.77 9.03 7.31
N LEU A 137 -7.21 7.97 8.00
CA LEU A 137 -6.67 7.63 9.32
C LEU A 137 -5.19 7.24 9.23
N GLU A 138 -4.82 6.46 8.21
CA GLU A 138 -3.43 6.08 7.94
C GLU A 138 -2.57 7.30 7.56
N ARG A 139 -3.09 8.23 6.75
CA ARG A 139 -2.40 9.49 6.44
C ARG A 139 -2.19 10.37 7.66
N LEU A 140 -3.14 10.40 8.60
CA LEU A 140 -3.00 11.17 9.83
C LEU A 140 -1.95 10.56 10.78
N ASP A 141 -1.91 9.23 10.89
CA ASP A 141 -0.90 8.52 11.70
C ASP A 141 0.52 8.73 11.12
N LEU A 142 0.65 8.68 9.78
CA LEU A 142 1.92 8.99 9.10
C LEU A 142 2.36 10.44 9.30
N LEU A 143 1.43 11.41 9.31
CA LEU A 143 1.75 12.82 9.56
C LEU A 143 2.27 13.04 11.00
N GLU A 144 1.67 12.38 11.99
CA GLU A 144 2.11 12.41 13.39
C GLU A 144 3.50 11.77 13.57
N GLU A 145 3.77 10.69 12.82
CA GLU A 145 5.09 10.04 12.80
C GLU A 145 6.17 10.92 12.18
N PHE A 146 5.86 11.67 11.11
CA PHE A 146 6.79 12.63 10.52
C PHE A 146 7.11 13.82 11.45
N GLU A 147 6.11 14.32 12.19
CA GLU A 147 6.32 15.43 13.12
C GLU A 147 7.17 15.01 14.33
N THR A 148 6.98 13.79 14.82
CA THR A 148 7.81 13.23 15.90
C THR A 148 9.24 12.92 15.46
N LEU A 149 9.45 12.49 14.22
CA LEU A 149 10.79 12.36 13.63
C LEU A 149 11.48 13.73 13.48
N ARG A 150 10.75 14.76 13.04
CA ARG A 150 11.28 16.13 12.95
C ARG A 150 11.68 16.70 14.31
N ALA A 151 10.92 16.39 15.36
CA ALA A 151 11.27 16.78 16.73
C ALA A 151 12.51 16.04 17.27
N LEU A 152 12.83 14.86 16.73
CA LEU A 152 14.05 14.10 17.05
C LEU A 152 15.28 14.60 16.28
N GLU A 153 15.08 15.19 15.11
CA GLU A 153 16.16 15.65 14.22
C GLU A 153 16.70 17.03 14.56
N GLY A 154 16.06 17.77 15.49
CA GLY A 154 16.66 18.84 16.27
C GLY A 154 17.54 19.83 15.49
N VAL A 155 16.90 20.70 14.71
CA VAL A 155 17.30 22.12 14.63
C VAL A 155 16.33 22.92 15.47
#